data_AF-A0A935V286-F1
#
_entry.id   AF-A0A935V286-F1
#
_cell.length_a   1.000
_cell.length_b   1.000
_cell.length_c   1.000
_cell.angle_alpha   90.00
_cell.angle_beta   90.00
_cell.angle_gamma   90.00
#
_symmetry.space_group_name_H-M   'P 1'
#
loop_
_entity.id
_entity.type
_entity.pdbx_description
1 polymer ?
#
loop_
_entity_poly.entity_id
_entity_poly.type
_entity_poly.pdbx_seq_one_letter_code
_entity_poly.pdbx_strand_id
1 'polypeptide(L)'
;MILGWDGLWDAIVELSPIGARGRAARDLLISKYTAWAESQRMTVVILREPKEDNEPGMIAVKGPYAAGLLRLEAGLHRVRDAEGLSAVARVRVAPWTDERAGSPGEGAQGAEGRRPAGRQSSAPGWR
;
A
#
# COMPACT_ATOMS: atom_id res chain seq x y z
N MET A 1 -17.32 9.16 8.00
CA MET A 1 -16.19 8.87 7.08
C MET A 1 -15.17 8.11 7.89
N ILE A 2 -15.21 6.78 7.81
CA ILE A 2 -14.31 5.92 8.61
C ILE A 2 -13.04 5.78 7.78
N LEU A 3 -12.00 6.54 8.15
CA LEU A 3 -10.62 6.12 7.92
C LEU A 3 -10.55 4.68 8.46
N GLY A 4 -10.33 3.70 7.60
CA GLY A 4 -10.29 2.29 8.03
C GLY A 4 -9.45 2.17 9.29
N TRP A 5 -9.99 1.48 10.29
CA TRP A 5 -9.41 1.33 11.64
C TRP A 5 -7.95 0.85 11.61
N ASP A 6 -7.52 0.29 10.48
CA ASP A 6 -6.24 -0.40 10.33
C ASP A 6 -5.11 0.50 9.82
N GLY A 7 -5.37 1.73 9.34
CA GLY A 7 -4.34 2.72 8.96
C GLY A 7 -3.33 2.32 7.86
N LEU A 8 -3.46 1.12 7.29
CA LEU A 8 -2.45 0.45 6.45
C LEU A 8 -2.96 0.21 5.02
N TRP A 9 -3.52 1.23 4.39
CA TRP A 9 -4.01 1.10 3.03
C TRP A 9 -2.94 1.61 2.07
N ASP A 10 -2.10 0.67 1.63
CA ASP A 10 -1.24 0.81 0.45
C ASP A 10 -2.10 1.24 -0.75
N ALA A 11 -1.49 1.87 -1.75
CA ALA A 11 -2.18 2.34 -2.95
C ALA A 11 -1.61 1.71 -4.21
N ILE A 12 -2.48 1.43 -5.17
CA ILE A 12 -2.12 1.21 -6.57
C ILE A 12 -2.49 2.47 -7.35
N VAL A 13 -1.53 2.99 -8.11
CA VAL A 13 -1.71 4.15 -8.97
C VAL A 13 -1.46 3.74 -10.41
N GLU A 14 -2.49 3.88 -11.26
CA GLU A 14 -2.38 3.72 -12.71
C GLU A 14 -2.35 5.09 -13.37
N LEU A 15 -1.37 5.29 -14.24
CA LEU A 15 -1.19 6.53 -15.01
C LEU A 15 -1.29 6.21 -16.50
N SER A 16 -2.43 6.57 -17.09
CA SER A 16 -2.71 6.35 -18.52
C SER A 16 -2.45 7.63 -19.32
N PRO A 17 -1.59 7.60 -20.35
CA PRO A 17 -1.37 8.76 -21.22
C PRO A 17 -2.63 9.03 -22.07
N ILE A 18 -2.95 10.31 -22.31
CA ILE A 18 -4.08 10.71 -23.15
C ILE A 18 -3.56 11.55 -24.33
N GLY A 19 -3.84 11.06 -25.54
CA GLY A 19 -3.43 11.71 -26.80
C GLY A 19 -1.92 11.60 -27.08
N ALA A 20 -1.49 12.19 -28.19
CA ALA A 20 -0.12 12.02 -28.73
C ALA A 20 1.00 12.50 -27.79
N ARG A 21 0.72 13.47 -26.90
CA ARG A 21 1.70 13.99 -25.93
C ARG A 21 1.54 13.39 -24.53
N GLY A 22 0.57 12.51 -24.32
CA GLY A 22 0.21 12.00 -23.00
C GLY A 22 1.36 11.27 -22.28
N ARG A 23 2.30 10.69 -23.03
CA ARG A 23 3.52 10.06 -22.53
C ARG A 23 4.29 10.97 -21.57
N ALA A 24 4.52 12.22 -21.96
CA ALA A 24 5.26 13.18 -21.13
C ALA A 24 4.54 13.47 -19.80
N ALA A 25 3.20 13.56 -19.84
CA ALA A 25 2.39 13.73 -18.63
C ALA A 25 2.46 12.50 -17.71
N ARG A 26 2.35 11.29 -18.28
CA ARG A 26 2.48 10.03 -17.55
C ARG A 26 3.83 9.95 -16.83
N ASP A 27 4.92 10.14 -17.56
CA ASP A 27 6.29 9.97 -17.03
C ASP A 27 6.58 11.02 -15.94
N LEU A 28 6.15 12.27 -16.16
CA LEU A 28 6.28 13.33 -15.17
C LEU A 28 5.50 13.01 -13.88
N LEU A 29 4.25 12.55 -14.00
CA LEU A 29 3.43 12.20 -12.85
C LEU A 29 3.98 10.98 -12.10
N ILE A 30 4.52 9.97 -12.80
CA ILE A 30 5.24 8.86 -12.15
C ILE A 30 6.38 9.41 -11.31
N SER A 31 7.24 10.25 -11.90
CA SER A 31 8.37 10.86 -11.18
C SER A 31 7.91 11.68 -9.98
N LYS A 32 6.82 12.45 -10.10
CA LYS A 32 6.26 13.26 -9.00
C LYS A 32 5.71 12.41 -7.87
N TYR A 33 4.94 11.36 -8.17
CA TYR A 33 4.42 10.48 -7.13
C TYR A 33 5.51 9.66 -6.46
N THR A 34 6.54 9.24 -7.20
CA THR A 34 7.73 8.60 -6.62
C THR A 34 8.45 9.53 -5.64
N ALA A 35 8.79 10.74 -6.07
CA ALA A 35 9.48 11.71 -5.21
C ALA A 35 8.64 12.11 -3.99
N TRP A 36 7.32 12.27 -4.17
CA TRP A 36 6.42 12.53 -3.06
C TRP A 36 6.42 11.36 -2.06
N ALA A 37 6.24 10.12 -2.53
CA ALA A 37 6.21 8.94 -1.66
C ALA A 37 7.53 8.79 -0.87
N GLU A 38 8.67 8.99 -1.53
CA GLU A 38 9.99 9.00 -0.89
C GLU A 38 10.09 10.08 0.19
N SER A 39 9.59 11.30 -0.08
CA SER A 39 9.55 12.39 0.92
C SER A 39 8.71 12.04 2.14
N GLN A 40 7.69 11.20 1.98
CA GLN A 40 6.83 10.69 3.04
C GLN A 40 7.36 9.41 3.70
N ARG A 41 8.58 8.96 3.34
CA ARG A 41 9.20 7.70 3.78
C ARG A 41 8.35 6.46 3.43
N MET A 42 7.60 6.53 2.34
CA MET A 42 6.86 5.42 1.76
C MET A 42 7.73 4.68 0.73
N THR A 43 7.38 3.42 0.47
CA THR A 43 8.07 2.60 -0.54
C THR A 43 7.29 2.60 -1.84
N VAL A 44 7.96 2.82 -2.97
CA VAL A 44 7.34 2.71 -4.30
C VAL A 44 7.82 1.44 -4.99
N VAL A 45 6.87 0.67 -5.51
CA VAL A 45 7.13 -0.54 -6.30
C VAL A 45 6.56 -0.33 -7.70
N ILE A 46 7.36 -0.54 -8.73
CA ILE A 46 6.85 -0.50 -10.10
C ILE A 46 6.15 -1.82 -10.40
N LEU A 47 4.86 -1.75 -10.73
CA LEU A 47 4.05 -2.91 -11.08
C LEU A 47 4.03 -3.15 -12.59
N ARG A 48 4.06 -2.06 -13.37
CA ARG A 48 4.14 -2.12 -14.84
C ARG A 48 4.96 -0.96 -15.37
N GLU A 49 6.07 -1.28 -16.00
CA GLU A 49 6.83 -0.36 -16.84
C GLU A 49 6.21 -0.30 -18.24
N PRO A 50 5.77 0.87 -18.72
CA PRO A 50 5.26 1.01 -20.07
C PRO A 50 6.41 0.97 -21.08
N LYS A 51 6.25 0.18 -22.14
CA LYS A 51 7.20 0.03 -23.24
C LYS A 51 6.86 0.92 -24.42
N GLU A 52 5.58 1.25 -24.58
CA GLU A 52 5.09 2.14 -25.64
C GLU A 52 4.54 3.46 -25.07
N ASP A 53 4.39 4.45 -25.95
CA ASP A 53 3.99 5.81 -25.58
C ASP A 53 2.51 5.91 -25.14
N ASN A 54 1.68 4.98 -25.60
CA ASN A 54 0.26 4.88 -25.27
C ASN A 54 -0.03 3.95 -24.08
N GLU A 55 0.96 3.21 -23.59
CA GLU A 55 0.77 2.27 -22.50
C GLU A 55 0.67 2.97 -21.14
N PRO A 56 -0.16 2.45 -20.22
CA PRO A 56 -0.20 2.95 -18.86
C PRO A 56 1.03 2.51 -18.07
N GLY A 57 1.53 3.39 -17.22
CA GLY A 57 2.46 3.03 -16.15
C GLY A 57 1.69 2.72 -14.88
N MET A 58 2.19 1.77 -14.09
CA MET A 58 1.54 1.40 -12.83
C MET A 58 2.57 1.27 -11.71
N ILE A 59 2.30 1.96 -10.61
CA ILE A 59 3.10 1.90 -9.39
C ILE A 59 2.22 1.51 -8.21
N ALA A 60 2.84 0.90 -7.21
CA ALA A 60 2.28 0.77 -5.90
C ALA A 60 3.05 1.63 -4.91
N VAL A 61 2.30 2.33 -4.06
CA VAL A 61 2.84 3.12 -2.97
C VAL A 61 2.47 2.41 -1.68
N LYS A 62 3.49 1.87 -1.01
CA LYS A 62 3.36 1.15 0.25
C LYS A 62 3.71 2.04 1.42
N GLY A 63 2.78 2.19 2.34
CA GLY A 63 2.97 3.03 3.52
C GLY A 63 1.67 3.51 4.16
N PRO A 64 1.77 4.10 5.36
CA PRO A 64 0.61 4.51 6.13
C PRO A 64 -0.29 5.46 5.35
N TYR A 65 -1.60 5.14 5.28
CA TYR A 65 -2.63 5.97 4.65
C TYR A 65 -2.42 6.33 3.16
N ALA A 66 -1.56 5.62 2.42
CA ALA A 66 -1.23 5.97 1.03
C ALA A 66 -2.49 6.12 0.15
N ALA A 67 -3.43 5.17 0.22
CA ALA A 67 -4.66 5.22 -0.57
C ALA A 67 -5.58 6.39 -0.18
N GLY A 68 -5.60 6.76 1.10
CA GLY A 68 -6.37 7.90 1.59
C GLY A 68 -5.80 9.23 1.10
N LEU A 69 -4.47 9.38 1.16
CA LEU A 69 -3.76 10.58 0.73
C LEU A 69 -3.86 10.78 -0.79
N LEU A 70 -3.73 9.71 -1.57
CA LEU A 70 -3.78 9.75 -3.03
C LEU A 70 -5.20 9.76 -3.60
N ARG A 71 -6.25 9.55 -2.78
CA ARG A 71 -7.63 9.45 -3.28
C ARG A 71 -8.06 10.66 -4.11
N LEU A 72 -7.64 11.86 -3.73
CA LEU A 72 -8.00 13.10 -4.41
C LEU A 72 -7.19 13.36 -5.69
N GLU A 73 -6.14 12.57 -5.93
CA GLU A 73 -5.33 12.63 -7.14
C GLU A 73 -6.00 11.91 -8.32
N ALA A 74 -7.05 11.12 -8.10
CA ALA A 74 -7.75 10.42 -9.17
C ALA A 74 -8.47 11.42 -10.10
N GLY A 75 -8.12 11.41 -11.38
CA GLY A 75 -8.68 12.36 -12.34
C GLY A 75 -7.83 12.56 -13.60
N LEU A 76 -8.12 13.64 -14.31
CA LEU A 76 -7.31 14.08 -15.45
C LEU A 76 -6.35 15.17 -15.01
N HIS A 77 -5.08 14.98 -15.33
CA HIS A 77 -4.00 15.91 -15.03
C HIS A 77 -3.45 16.48 -16.32
N ARG A 78 -3.47 17.81 -16.44
CA ARG A 78 -2.89 18.54 -17.57
C ARG A 78 -1.58 19.17 -17.13
N VAL A 79 -0.50 18.83 -17.82
CA VAL A 79 0.82 19.43 -17.63
C VAL A 79 1.16 20.31 -18.84
N ARG A 80 1.96 21.34 -18.61
CA ARG A 80 2.50 22.20 -19.67
C ARG A 80 4.02 22.14 -19.62
N ASP A 81 4.65 22.03 -20.78
CA ASP A 81 6.10 22.16 -20.93
C ASP A 81 6.52 23.65 -21.00
N ALA A 82 7.82 23.88 -21.13
CA ALA A 82 8.41 25.22 -21.20
C ALA A 82 7.99 25.98 -22.47
N GLU A 83 7.68 25.23 -23.53
CA GLU A 83 7.21 25.70 -24.83
C GLU A 83 5.69 25.99 -24.84
N GLY A 84 5.00 25.71 -23.73
CA GLY A 84 3.57 25.98 -23.55
C GLY A 84 2.63 24.91 -24.12
N LEU A 85 3.16 23.80 -24.65
CA LEU A 85 2.37 22.70 -25.16
C LEU A 85 1.77 21.91 -23.99
N SER A 86 0.51 21.50 -24.16
CA SER A 86 -0.21 20.73 -23.15
C SER A 86 -0.10 19.22 -23.41
N ALA A 87 0.13 18.47 -22.34
CA ALA A 87 0.02 17.02 -22.29
C ALA A 87 -0.96 16.61 -21.19
N VAL A 88 -1.65 15.49 -21.36
CA VAL A 88 -2.67 15.02 -20.42
C VAL A 88 -2.43 13.56 -20.06
N ALA A 89 -2.61 13.22 -18.80
CA ALA A 89 -2.69 11.84 -18.33
C ALA A 89 -3.89 11.65 -17.40
N ARG A 90 -4.46 10.46 -17.41
CA ARG A 90 -5.48 10.03 -16.46
C ARG A 90 -4.79 9.28 -15.33
N VAL A 91 -5.10 9.67 -14.10
CA VAL A 91 -4.67 9.00 -12.88
C VAL A 91 -5.86 8.24 -12.30
N ARG A 92 -5.64 6.96 -11.98
CA ARG A 92 -6.57 6.17 -11.18
C ARG A 92 -5.84 5.71 -9.92
N VAL A 93 -6.56 5.72 -8.81
CA VAL A 93 -6.05 5.28 -7.51
C VAL A 93 -7.00 4.24 -6.95
N ALA A 94 -6.44 3.11 -6.54
CA ALA A 94 -7.18 2.05 -5.88
C ALA A 94 -6.44 1.65 -4.59
N PRO A 95 -7.16 1.29 -3.53
CA PRO A 95 -6.53 0.66 -2.37
C PRO A 95 -5.90 -0.68 -2.77
N TRP A 96 -4.68 -0.95 -2.28
CA TRP A 96 -4.12 -2.29 -2.24
C TRP A 96 -4.47 -2.89 -0.88
N THR A 97 -5.24 -3.98 -0.89
CA THR A 97 -5.39 -4.85 0.28
C THR A 97 -4.66 -6.16 0.02
N ASP A 98 -3.74 -6.53 0.90
CA ASP A 98 -3.18 -7.88 0.88
C ASP A 98 -4.15 -8.77 1.66
N GLU A 99 -4.85 -9.67 0.99
CA GLU A 99 -5.78 -10.61 1.63
C GLU A 99 -5.09 -11.46 2.71
N ARG A 100 -3.75 -11.59 2.66
CA ARG A 100 -2.96 -12.29 3.68
C ARG A 100 -2.90 -11.58 5.03
N ALA A 101 -3.20 -10.28 5.10
CA ALA A 101 -3.24 -9.55 6.36
C ALA A 101 -4.51 -9.86 7.19
N GLY A 102 -5.46 -10.62 6.64
CA GLY A 102 -6.78 -10.87 7.20
C GLY A 102 -7.07 -12.30 7.67
N SER A 103 -6.08 -13.10 8.03
CA SER A 103 -6.34 -14.37 8.75
C SER A 103 -6.14 -14.20 10.26
N PRO A 104 -7.17 -13.84 11.05
CA PRO A 104 -7.17 -14.11 12.48
C PRO A 104 -7.46 -15.60 12.65
N GLY A 105 -6.43 -16.45 12.56
CA GLY A 105 -6.70 -17.88 12.52
C GLY A 105 -5.48 -18.81 12.47
N GLU A 106 -4.51 -18.65 13.37
CA GLU A 106 -3.60 -19.75 13.71
C GLU A 106 -3.52 -19.92 15.23
N GLY A 107 -4.55 -20.62 15.73
CA GLY A 107 -4.45 -21.64 16.78
C GLY A 107 -3.52 -21.39 17.96
N ALA A 108 -3.94 -20.55 18.90
CA ALA A 108 -3.68 -20.81 20.32
C ALA A 108 -4.50 -22.04 20.77
N GLN A 109 -4.10 -23.24 20.35
CA GLN A 109 -4.61 -24.50 20.88
C GLN A 109 -3.44 -25.47 21.04
N GLY A 110 -2.93 -25.55 22.27
CA GLY A 110 -1.96 -26.58 22.63
C GLY A 110 -1.06 -26.21 23.79
N ALA A 111 -1.60 -26.05 25.00
CA ALA A 111 -0.95 -26.50 26.26
C ALA A 111 -1.78 -26.11 27.50
N GLU A 112 -2.98 -26.66 27.64
CA GLU A 112 -3.58 -26.81 28.96
C GLU A 112 -4.03 -28.26 29.13
N GLY A 113 -3.25 -29.03 29.89
CA GLY A 113 -3.48 -30.46 30.01
C GLY A 113 -2.41 -31.25 30.75
N ARG A 114 -1.94 -30.77 31.91
CA ARG A 114 -1.41 -31.67 32.95
C ARG A 114 -1.34 -30.99 34.33
N ARG A 115 -2.48 -31.02 35.04
CA ARG A 115 -2.45 -31.07 36.52
C ARG A 115 -2.35 -32.54 36.93
N PRO A 116 -1.41 -32.94 37.79
CA PRO A 116 -1.66 -34.02 38.71
C PRO A 116 -2.15 -33.43 40.04
N ALA A 117 -3.39 -33.77 40.39
CA ALA A 117 -3.90 -33.62 41.74
C ALA A 117 -3.13 -34.56 42.68
N GLY A 118 -2.78 -34.06 43.87
CA GLY A 118 -1.84 -34.69 44.78
C GLY A 118 -2.41 -35.81 45.65
N ARG A 119 -1.53 -36.36 46.50
CA ARG A 119 -1.89 -36.78 47.86
C ARG A 119 -0.66 -36.94 48.78
N GLN A 120 -0.66 -36.09 49.80
CA GLN A 120 -0.48 -36.35 51.24
C GLN A 120 0.78 -37.03 51.81
N SER A 121 1.36 -36.29 52.78
CA SER A 121 1.87 -36.73 54.09
C SER A 121 3.17 -37.54 54.08
N SER A 122 4.21 -37.22 54.84
CA SER A 122 4.19 -37.00 56.29
C SER A 122 5.49 -36.32 56.75
N ALA A 123 5.40 -35.46 57.76
CA ALA A 123 6.53 -35.18 58.66
C ALA A 123 6.85 -36.45 59.48
N PRO A 124 8.06 -36.58 60.04
CA PRO A 124 8.31 -35.96 61.33
C PRO A 124 9.69 -35.27 61.42
N GLY A 125 9.81 -34.35 62.39
CA GLY A 125 11.09 -33.77 62.77
C GLY A 125 12.00 -34.78 63.48
N TRP A 126 13.21 -34.33 63.83
CA TRP A 126 13.79 -34.23 65.17
C TRP A 126 15.33 -34.11 65.03
N ARG A 127 15.85 -33.04 65.66
CA ARG A 127 17.24 -32.72 66.03
C ARG A 127 18.15 -32.11 64.97
#